data_AF-A0A659M027-F1
#
_entry.id   AF-A0A659M027-F1
#
_cell.length_a   1.000
_cell.length_b   1.000
_cell.length_c   1.000
_cell.angle_alpha   90.00
_cell.angle_beta   90.00
_cell.angle_gamma   90.00
#
_symmetry.space_group_name_H-M   'P 1'
#
loop_
_entity.id
_entity.type
_entity.pdbx_description
1 polymer ?
#
loop_
_entity_poly.entity_id
_entity_poly.type
_entity_poly.pdbx_seq_one_letter_code
_entity_poly.pdbx_strand_id
1 'polypeptide(L)'
;GDVTDNAVLELNTGGDFDNAISGSGQVVKSGDETLTLSGTNSYTDGTLISGGTLVATNVEALGTGDVTNNATLELNTGGDFTNNISGSGQVVKSGDDTLTFSGANSYTGGTLISGGTLVATNVEALGSGDVTDNAVLELNTGGDFDNAISGSGQVEKSGDDVLTLSGANSYSGGTLISDGTLVATNVEALGSGDVTNNAVLELNTGGTFDNAISGSGQVVKSGDETLTLSGSNTYTGGTTINDGTLIATSVDALGSGDVTDNAVLELNTGGDFDNAISGSG
;
A
#
# COMPACT_ATOMS: atom_id res chain seq x y z
N GLY A 1 15.69 -34.82 -7.51
CA GLY A 1 14.76 -35.42 -8.49
C GLY A 1 13.36 -34.99 -8.09
N ASP A 2 12.49 -34.78 -9.07
CA ASP A 2 11.13 -34.27 -8.84
C ASP A 2 10.33 -35.15 -7.88
N VAL A 3 9.45 -34.52 -7.12
CA VAL A 3 8.58 -35.15 -6.14
C VAL A 3 7.15 -35.11 -6.66
N THR A 4 6.48 -36.26 -6.65
CA THR A 4 5.02 -36.33 -6.79
C THR A 4 4.46 -36.83 -5.47
N ASP A 5 3.74 -35.95 -4.76
CA ASP A 5 3.10 -36.30 -3.49
C ASP A 5 1.59 -36.04 -3.57
N ASN A 6 0.81 -36.99 -3.05
CA ASN A 6 -0.64 -36.92 -3.00
C ASN A 6 -1.16 -36.96 -1.54
N ALA A 7 -0.29 -36.69 -0.57
CA ALA A 7 -0.57 -36.72 0.86
C ALA A 7 0.01 -35.48 1.53
N VAL A 8 1.03 -35.63 2.38
CA VAL A 8 1.73 -34.53 3.04
C VAL A 8 3.23 -34.70 2.81
N LEU A 9 3.86 -33.69 2.23
CA LEU A 9 5.31 -33.55 2.14
C LEU A 9 5.79 -32.58 3.22
N GLU A 10 6.35 -33.11 4.31
CA GLU A 10 6.93 -32.29 5.38
C GLU A 10 8.42 -31.99 5.10
N LEU A 11 8.76 -30.70 5.12
CA LEU A 11 10.11 -30.16 4.98
C LEU A 11 10.47 -29.44 6.29
N ASN A 12 11.23 -30.12 7.16
CA ASN A 12 11.51 -29.66 8.53
C ASN A 12 12.97 -29.20 8.76
N THR A 13 13.80 -29.24 7.73
CA THR A 13 15.18 -28.74 7.73
C THR A 13 15.28 -27.47 6.89
N GLY A 14 16.31 -26.65 7.14
CA GLY A 14 16.65 -25.55 6.25
C GLY A 14 17.41 -26.00 4.99
N GLY A 15 17.81 -25.02 4.20
CA GLY A 15 18.58 -25.18 2.96
C GLY A 15 17.79 -24.86 1.71
N ASP A 16 18.28 -25.31 0.55
CA ASP A 16 17.65 -25.06 -0.75
C ASP A 16 17.01 -26.32 -1.31
N PHE A 17 15.79 -26.18 -1.84
CA PHE A 17 15.04 -27.22 -2.54
C PHE A 17 14.60 -26.70 -3.91
N ASP A 18 15.25 -27.22 -4.95
CA ASP A 18 15.14 -26.79 -6.34
C ASP A 18 14.30 -27.73 -7.22
N ASN A 19 13.92 -28.90 -6.70
CA ASN A 19 13.15 -29.87 -7.46
C ASN A 19 11.68 -29.43 -7.61
N ALA A 20 11.04 -29.84 -8.70
CA ALA A 20 9.60 -29.63 -8.86
C ALA A 20 8.82 -30.59 -7.95
N ILE A 21 7.77 -30.06 -7.32
CA ILE A 21 6.79 -30.78 -6.50
C ILE A 21 5.46 -30.72 -7.23
N SER A 22 4.83 -31.87 -7.40
CA SER A 22 3.56 -32.05 -8.12
C SER A 22 2.62 -32.98 -7.35
N GLY A 23 1.37 -33.05 -7.77
CA GLY A 23 0.36 -33.94 -7.18
C GLY A 23 -0.69 -33.20 -6.35
N SER A 24 -1.56 -33.95 -5.69
CA SER A 24 -2.66 -33.38 -4.91
C SER A 24 -2.35 -33.24 -3.41
N GLY A 25 -1.08 -33.35 -3.01
CA GLY A 25 -0.66 -33.28 -1.61
C GLY A 25 -0.40 -31.86 -1.12
N GLN A 26 -0.33 -31.73 0.21
CA GLN A 26 0.05 -30.52 0.93
C GLN A 26 1.55 -30.48 1.17
N VAL A 27 2.18 -29.32 1.02
CA VAL A 27 3.55 -29.08 1.47
C VAL A 27 3.52 -28.44 2.86
N VAL A 28 4.29 -28.97 3.81
CA VAL A 28 4.40 -28.43 5.18
C VAL A 28 5.83 -28.01 5.43
N LYS A 29 6.06 -26.70 5.64
CA LYS A 29 7.31 -26.18 6.21
C LYS A 29 7.19 -26.15 7.74
N SER A 30 8.07 -26.87 8.42
CA SER A 30 8.20 -26.89 9.88
C SER A 30 9.66 -26.65 10.31
N GLY A 31 9.93 -26.62 11.61
CA GLY A 31 11.26 -26.31 12.16
C GLY A 31 11.65 -24.83 12.05
N ASP A 32 12.66 -24.42 12.81
CA ASP A 32 12.99 -23.00 13.02
C ASP A 32 13.87 -22.40 11.90
N GLU A 33 14.44 -23.25 11.04
CA GLU A 33 15.39 -22.84 10.00
C GLU A 33 14.71 -22.24 8.76
N THR A 34 15.51 -21.60 7.91
CA THR A 34 15.09 -21.09 6.60
C THR A 34 15.19 -22.17 5.53
N LEU A 35 14.09 -22.40 4.80
CA LEU A 35 14.04 -23.24 3.60
C LEU A 35 13.77 -22.37 2.37
N THR A 36 14.58 -22.50 1.33
CA THR A 36 14.35 -21.89 0.03
C THR A 36 13.66 -22.90 -0.90
N LEU A 37 12.50 -22.55 -1.43
CA LEU A 37 11.85 -23.25 -2.54
C LEU A 37 12.09 -22.47 -3.84
N SER A 38 12.72 -23.14 -4.81
CA SER A 38 13.01 -22.59 -6.13
C SER A 38 12.51 -23.44 -7.29
N GLY A 39 12.02 -24.65 -7.04
CA GLY A 39 11.35 -25.46 -8.06
C GLY A 39 10.04 -24.81 -8.54
N THR A 40 9.75 -24.94 -9.83
CA THR A 40 8.42 -24.60 -10.39
C THR A 40 7.44 -25.69 -9.98
N ASN A 41 6.59 -25.40 -9.01
CA ASN A 41 5.74 -26.40 -8.37
C ASN A 41 4.30 -26.34 -8.90
N SER A 42 3.62 -27.49 -8.89
CA SER A 42 2.24 -27.63 -9.41
C SER A 42 1.33 -28.43 -8.47
N TYR A 43 1.69 -28.53 -7.18
CA TYR A 43 0.82 -29.17 -6.19
C TYR A 43 -0.37 -28.28 -5.84
N THR A 44 -1.49 -28.91 -5.47
CA THR A 44 -2.79 -28.21 -5.41
C THR A 44 -3.40 -28.07 -4.02
N ASP A 45 -2.99 -28.85 -3.01
CA ASP A 45 -3.60 -28.79 -1.65
C ASP A 45 -3.04 -27.65 -0.78
N GLY A 46 -2.07 -26.91 -1.31
CA GLY A 46 -1.51 -25.70 -0.69
C GLY A 46 -0.28 -25.96 0.18
N THR A 47 0.13 -24.88 0.85
CA THR A 47 1.34 -24.83 1.68
C THR A 47 0.99 -24.43 3.11
N LEU A 48 1.43 -25.20 4.10
CA LEU A 48 1.40 -24.82 5.51
C LEU A 48 2.79 -24.42 5.98
N ILE A 49 2.94 -23.20 6.46
CA ILE A 49 4.17 -22.71 7.11
C ILE A 49 3.90 -22.65 8.61
N SER A 50 4.40 -23.66 9.32
CA SER A 50 4.18 -23.83 10.77
C SER A 50 5.35 -23.33 11.63
N GLY A 51 6.52 -23.11 11.04
CA GLY A 51 7.72 -22.64 11.73
C GLY A 51 8.83 -22.18 10.78
N GLY A 52 9.74 -21.36 11.31
CA GLY A 52 10.90 -20.83 10.58
C GLY A 52 10.52 -19.88 9.46
N THR A 53 11.36 -19.87 8.42
CA THR A 53 11.15 -19.03 7.21
C THR A 53 11.04 -19.92 5.98
N LEU A 54 10.04 -19.66 5.14
CA LEU A 54 9.95 -20.23 3.80
C LEU A 54 10.26 -19.12 2.79
N VAL A 55 11.32 -19.27 2.00
CA VAL A 55 11.67 -18.35 0.92
C VAL A 55 11.18 -18.93 -0.41
N ALA A 56 10.33 -18.21 -1.12
CA ALA A 56 9.93 -18.51 -2.49
C ALA A 56 10.68 -17.60 -3.47
N THR A 57 11.34 -18.19 -4.47
CA THR A 57 12.16 -17.44 -5.45
C THR A 57 11.52 -17.27 -6.82
N ASN A 58 10.34 -17.85 -7.02
CA ASN A 58 9.44 -17.66 -8.17
C ASN A 58 7.98 -17.78 -7.69
N VAL A 59 7.04 -17.23 -8.46
CA VAL A 59 5.61 -17.24 -8.11
C VAL A 59 5.02 -18.65 -8.12
N GLU A 60 5.60 -19.59 -8.89
CA GLU A 60 5.18 -20.99 -8.91
C GLU A 60 5.78 -21.83 -7.78
N ALA A 61 6.66 -21.27 -6.94
CA ALA A 61 7.34 -22.03 -5.89
C ALA A 61 6.38 -22.58 -4.82
N LEU A 62 5.20 -21.99 -4.67
CA LEU A 62 4.19 -22.40 -3.68
C LEU A 62 3.03 -23.22 -4.26
N GLY A 63 3.18 -23.70 -5.51
CA GLY A 63 2.11 -24.42 -6.20
C GLY A 63 0.89 -23.53 -6.44
N THR A 64 -0.29 -24.15 -6.61
CA THR A 64 -1.52 -23.42 -6.95
C THR A 64 -2.54 -23.35 -5.80
N GLY A 65 -2.25 -24.00 -4.67
CA GLY A 65 -3.15 -24.02 -3.50
C GLY A 65 -2.90 -22.87 -2.54
N ASP A 66 -3.82 -22.65 -1.61
CA ASP A 66 -3.71 -21.58 -0.61
C ASP A 66 -2.51 -21.79 0.33
N VAL A 67 -2.02 -20.69 0.90
CA VAL A 67 -0.93 -20.68 1.89
C VAL A 67 -1.51 -20.40 3.27
N THR A 68 -1.32 -21.32 4.20
CA THR A 68 -1.53 -21.06 5.64
C THR A 68 -0.18 -20.69 6.25
N ASN A 69 0.05 -19.40 6.48
CA ASN A 69 1.28 -18.86 7.05
C ASN A 69 1.10 -18.57 8.55
N ASN A 70 1.76 -19.35 9.40
CA ASN A 70 1.83 -19.13 10.85
C ASN A 70 3.25 -18.76 11.33
N ALA A 71 4.18 -18.50 10.41
CA ALA A 71 5.55 -18.11 10.72
C ALA A 71 6.01 -16.98 9.77
N THR A 72 7.06 -17.17 8.97
CA THR A 72 7.50 -16.18 7.97
C THR A 72 7.44 -16.77 6.58
N LEU A 73 6.72 -16.08 5.68
CA LEU A 73 6.78 -16.29 4.24
C LEU A 73 7.57 -15.16 3.60
N GLU A 74 8.70 -15.46 2.98
CA GLU A 74 9.50 -14.51 2.21
C GLU A 74 9.33 -14.77 0.71
N LEU A 75 8.85 -13.76 -0.02
CA LEU A 75 8.70 -13.75 -1.46
C LEU A 75 9.85 -12.92 -2.06
N ASN A 76 10.89 -13.63 -2.47
CA ASN A 76 12.04 -13.07 -3.18
C ASN A 76 11.86 -13.28 -4.68
N THR A 77 10.82 -12.65 -5.24
CA THR A 77 10.45 -12.83 -6.64
C THR A 77 9.64 -11.64 -7.18
N GLY A 78 9.37 -11.66 -8.48
CA GLY A 78 8.43 -10.80 -9.17
C GLY A 78 7.44 -11.60 -10.01
N GLY A 79 6.45 -10.92 -10.59
CA GLY A 79 5.33 -11.52 -11.32
C GLY A 79 4.03 -11.51 -10.53
N ASP A 80 3.06 -12.35 -10.92
CA ASP A 80 1.74 -12.38 -10.31
C ASP A 80 1.64 -13.51 -9.28
N PHE A 81 1.49 -13.14 -8.00
CA PHE A 81 1.23 -14.08 -6.92
C PHE A 81 -0.28 -14.15 -6.64
N THR A 82 -0.90 -15.27 -7.01
CA THR A 82 -2.36 -15.43 -6.99
C THR A 82 -2.87 -16.28 -5.83
N ASN A 83 -1.99 -16.98 -5.10
CA ASN A 83 -2.41 -17.82 -3.97
C ASN A 83 -2.97 -16.95 -2.85
N ASN A 84 -4.07 -17.39 -2.21
CA ASN A 84 -4.54 -16.72 -1.00
C ASN A 84 -3.67 -17.12 0.18
N ILE A 85 -3.40 -16.17 1.07
CA ILE A 85 -2.60 -16.33 2.27
C ILE A 85 -3.51 -16.09 3.48
N SER A 86 -3.45 -17.00 4.44
CA SER A 86 -4.13 -16.91 5.74
C SER A 86 -3.16 -17.17 6.89
N GLY A 87 -3.60 -16.96 8.13
CA GLY A 87 -2.83 -17.30 9.33
C GLY A 87 -2.17 -16.09 10.03
N SER A 88 -1.41 -16.36 11.07
CA SER A 88 -0.85 -15.31 11.94
C SER A 88 0.56 -14.85 11.56
N GLY A 89 1.14 -15.42 10.52
CA GLY A 89 2.53 -15.20 10.12
C GLY A 89 2.74 -13.89 9.36
N GLN A 90 4.00 -13.46 9.32
CA GLN A 90 4.45 -12.30 8.54
C GLN A 90 4.70 -12.70 7.09
N VAL A 91 4.34 -11.81 6.17
CA VAL A 91 4.76 -11.87 4.76
C VAL A 91 5.88 -10.86 4.54
N VAL A 92 6.95 -11.26 3.86
CA VAL A 92 8.11 -10.42 3.51
C VAL A 92 8.25 -10.39 2.00
N LYS A 93 8.28 -9.21 1.39
CA LYS A 93 8.66 -8.99 -0.01
C LYS A 93 10.08 -8.43 -0.04
N SER A 94 11.04 -9.24 -0.48
CA SER A 94 12.48 -8.90 -0.47
C SER A 94 13.15 -8.80 -1.82
N GLY A 95 12.54 -9.34 -2.89
CA GLY A 95 13.11 -9.27 -4.24
C GLY A 95 13.09 -7.86 -4.84
N ASP A 96 13.99 -7.55 -5.76
CA ASP A 96 14.08 -6.22 -6.40
C ASP A 96 12.98 -5.96 -7.44
N ASP A 97 12.35 -7.02 -7.95
CA ASP A 97 11.33 -6.95 -8.99
C ASP A 97 9.94 -6.54 -8.46
N THR A 98 9.03 -6.21 -9.37
CA THR A 98 7.61 -5.99 -9.06
C THR A 98 6.89 -7.31 -8.81
N LEU A 99 6.21 -7.42 -7.66
CA LEU A 99 5.34 -8.54 -7.32
C LEU A 99 3.90 -8.06 -7.17
N THR A 100 2.98 -8.66 -7.92
CA THR A 100 1.55 -8.36 -7.86
C THR A 100 0.85 -9.32 -6.89
N PHE A 101 0.20 -8.78 -5.87
CA PHE A 101 -0.70 -9.49 -4.98
C PHE A 101 -2.15 -9.29 -5.43
N SER A 102 -2.76 -10.38 -5.86
CA SER A 102 -4.16 -10.41 -6.32
C SER A 102 -5.08 -11.30 -5.48
N GLY A 103 -4.51 -12.14 -4.62
CA GLY A 103 -5.28 -12.97 -3.68
C GLY A 103 -6.08 -12.13 -2.68
N ALA A 104 -7.22 -12.66 -2.24
CA ALA A 104 -7.99 -12.08 -1.15
C ALA A 104 -7.45 -12.65 0.16
N ASN A 105 -6.54 -11.91 0.79
CA ASN A 105 -5.73 -12.41 1.88
C ASN A 105 -6.37 -12.14 3.25
N SER A 106 -6.13 -13.05 4.20
CA SER A 106 -6.69 -13.00 5.56
C SER A 106 -5.64 -13.17 6.65
N TYR A 107 -4.36 -13.05 6.30
CA TYR A 107 -3.29 -13.12 7.28
C TYR A 107 -3.23 -11.86 8.15
N THR A 108 -2.77 -12.03 9.39
CA THR A 108 -2.80 -10.96 10.40
C THR A 108 -1.41 -10.54 10.87
N GLY A 109 -0.35 -11.26 10.49
CA GLY A 109 1.01 -11.01 11.00
C GLY A 109 1.72 -9.81 10.36
N GLY A 110 1.07 -9.13 9.40
CA GLY A 110 1.59 -7.96 8.72
C GLY A 110 2.48 -8.28 7.52
N THR A 111 2.84 -7.21 6.80
CA THR A 111 3.63 -7.26 5.57
C THR A 111 4.88 -6.39 5.72
N LEU A 112 6.06 -6.93 5.43
CA LEU A 112 7.30 -6.18 5.30
C LEU A 112 7.68 -6.10 3.82
N ILE A 113 7.82 -4.88 3.29
CA ILE A 113 8.37 -4.63 1.96
C ILE A 113 9.79 -4.10 2.16
N SER A 114 10.78 -4.95 1.89
CA SER A 114 12.19 -4.59 2.04
C SER A 114 12.90 -4.30 0.70
N GLY A 115 12.29 -4.67 -0.42
CA GLY A 115 12.84 -4.43 -1.77
C GLY A 115 11.78 -4.45 -2.88
N GLY A 116 12.12 -3.81 -3.99
CA GLY A 116 11.28 -3.72 -5.20
C GLY A 116 9.93 -3.03 -4.99
N THR A 117 8.95 -3.44 -5.80
CA THR A 117 7.56 -2.95 -5.71
C THR A 117 6.63 -4.09 -5.32
N LEU A 118 5.75 -3.86 -4.35
CA LEU A 118 4.59 -4.71 -4.08
C LEU A 118 3.33 -4.02 -4.58
N VAL A 119 2.65 -4.63 -5.54
CA VAL A 119 1.38 -4.12 -6.08
C VAL A 119 0.21 -4.84 -5.42
N ALA A 120 -0.68 -4.12 -4.77
CA ALA A 120 -1.94 -4.64 -4.23
C ALA A 120 -3.09 -4.27 -5.18
N THR A 121 -3.79 -5.28 -5.72
CA THR A 121 -4.89 -5.06 -6.69
C THR A 121 -6.29 -5.10 -6.06
N ASN A 122 -6.38 -5.26 -4.75
CA ASN A 122 -7.59 -5.17 -3.93
C ASN A 122 -7.20 -4.76 -2.50
N VAL A 123 -8.13 -4.24 -1.70
CA VAL A 123 -7.85 -3.79 -0.32
C VAL A 123 -7.53 -4.95 0.63
N GLU A 124 -8.05 -6.15 0.35
CA GLU A 124 -7.74 -7.36 1.14
C GLU A 124 -6.39 -8.00 0.74
N ALA A 125 -5.69 -7.47 -0.26
CA ALA A 125 -4.49 -8.10 -0.80
C ALA A 125 -3.37 -8.18 0.24
N LEU A 126 -3.34 -7.30 1.24
CA LEU A 126 -2.29 -7.31 2.28
C LEU A 126 -2.76 -7.86 3.64
N GLY A 127 -3.92 -8.53 3.67
CA GLY A 127 -4.51 -9.01 4.91
C GLY A 127 -4.86 -7.85 5.85
N SER A 128 -4.90 -8.12 7.17
CA SER A 128 -5.32 -7.13 8.18
C SER A 128 -4.21 -6.66 9.12
N GLY A 129 -2.96 -7.04 8.85
CA GLY A 129 -1.82 -6.66 9.67
C GLY A 129 -1.13 -5.39 9.16
N ASP A 130 -0.33 -4.74 10.00
CA ASP A 130 0.41 -3.54 9.63
C ASP A 130 1.37 -3.79 8.45
N VAL A 131 1.64 -2.73 7.69
CA VAL A 131 2.62 -2.71 6.61
C VAL A 131 3.84 -1.92 7.04
N THR A 132 5.01 -2.55 7.00
CA THR A 132 6.30 -1.86 7.06
C THR A 132 6.85 -1.76 5.65
N ASP A 133 6.75 -0.58 5.04
CA ASP A 133 7.24 -0.30 3.70
C ASP A 133 8.59 0.43 3.75
N ASN A 134 9.63 -0.22 3.23
CA ASN A 134 10.95 0.38 3.05
C ASN A 134 11.35 0.47 1.57
N ALA A 135 10.42 0.21 0.64
CA ALA A 135 10.65 0.28 -0.80
C ALA A 135 9.47 1.00 -1.48
N VAL A 136 8.66 0.28 -2.28
CA VAL A 136 7.45 0.83 -2.90
C VAL A 136 6.25 -0.07 -2.65
N LEU A 137 5.20 0.50 -2.07
CA LEU A 137 3.86 -0.07 -2.03
C LEU A 137 2.98 0.61 -3.07
N GLU A 138 2.57 -0.12 -4.10
CA GLU A 138 1.60 0.36 -5.10
C GLU A 138 0.20 -0.17 -4.80
N LEU A 139 -0.74 0.74 -4.56
CA LEU A 139 -2.16 0.48 -4.33
C LEU A 139 -2.93 0.72 -5.64
N ASN A 140 -3.04 -0.35 -6.43
CA ASN A 140 -3.84 -0.39 -7.66
C ASN A 140 -5.25 -0.93 -7.38
N THR A 141 -5.97 -0.22 -6.51
CA THR A 141 -7.31 -0.62 -6.03
C THR A 141 -8.15 0.59 -5.66
N GLY A 142 -9.46 0.37 -5.52
CA GLY A 142 -10.37 1.23 -4.77
C GLY A 142 -10.85 0.57 -3.48
N GLY A 143 -11.67 1.27 -2.69
CA GLY A 143 -12.20 0.81 -1.40
C GLY A 143 -11.51 1.45 -0.20
N ASP A 144 -11.69 0.86 0.98
CA ASP A 144 -11.08 1.36 2.22
C ASP A 144 -9.85 0.51 2.59
N PHE A 145 -8.69 1.17 2.69
CA PHE A 145 -7.45 0.57 3.17
C PHE A 145 -7.15 1.09 4.57
N ASP A 146 -7.26 0.22 5.57
CA ASP A 146 -7.21 0.55 7.00
C ASP A 146 -5.92 0.12 7.69
N ASN A 147 -5.09 -0.72 7.04
CA ASN A 147 -3.80 -1.13 7.59
C ASN A 147 -2.91 0.10 7.85
N ALA A 148 -2.24 0.11 9.01
CA ALA A 148 -1.23 1.13 9.29
C ALA A 148 0.03 0.86 8.46
N ILE A 149 0.52 1.90 7.78
CA ILE A 149 1.72 1.88 6.95
C ILE A 149 2.81 2.69 7.66
N SER A 150 4.00 2.09 7.79
CA SER A 150 5.18 2.70 8.40
C SER A 150 6.42 2.48 7.54
N GLY A 151 7.53 3.14 7.86
CA GLY A 151 8.83 2.92 7.21
C GLY A 151 9.31 4.05 6.30
N SER A 152 10.34 3.77 5.50
CA SER A 152 10.97 4.77 4.62
C SER A 152 10.52 4.73 3.17
N GLY A 153 9.64 3.80 2.82
CA GLY A 153 9.17 3.58 1.45
C GLY A 153 8.14 4.59 0.98
N GLN A 154 7.86 4.51 -0.32
CA GLN A 154 6.88 5.33 -1.04
C GLN A 154 5.57 4.55 -1.20
N VAL A 155 4.46 5.21 -0.92
CA VAL A 155 3.12 4.72 -1.29
C VAL A 155 2.72 5.32 -2.64
N GLU A 156 2.36 4.49 -3.60
CA GLU A 156 1.80 4.91 -4.89
C GLU A 156 0.33 4.51 -4.99
N LYS A 157 -0.54 5.45 -5.38
CA LYS A 157 -1.92 5.19 -5.78
C LYS A 157 -2.02 5.29 -7.29
N SER A 158 -2.23 4.16 -7.96
CA SER A 158 -2.23 4.06 -9.44
C SER A 158 -3.55 3.60 -10.07
N GLY A 159 -4.48 3.04 -9.29
CA GLY A 159 -5.77 2.57 -9.84
C GLY A 159 -6.74 3.72 -10.16
N ASP A 160 -7.68 3.51 -11.08
CA ASP A 160 -8.63 4.57 -11.50
C ASP A 160 -9.72 4.86 -10.44
N ASP A 161 -9.95 3.92 -9.53
CA ASP A 161 -11.02 3.99 -8.54
C ASP A 161 -10.69 4.93 -7.35
N VAL A 162 -11.70 5.19 -6.52
CA VAL A 162 -11.54 5.90 -5.25
C VAL A 162 -10.96 4.95 -4.20
N LEU A 163 -9.82 5.32 -3.61
CA LEU A 163 -9.21 4.64 -2.47
C LEU A 163 -9.27 5.56 -1.25
N THR A 164 -9.85 5.07 -0.17
CA THR A 164 -9.78 5.70 1.15
C THR A 164 -8.60 5.14 1.91
N LEU A 165 -7.64 5.98 2.27
CA LEU A 165 -6.56 5.63 3.18
C LEU A 165 -6.94 6.13 4.58
N SER A 166 -7.21 5.18 5.48
CA SER A 166 -7.75 5.47 6.82
C SER A 166 -6.84 5.05 7.97
N GLY A 167 -5.84 4.22 7.69
CA GLY A 167 -4.80 3.85 8.66
C GLY A 167 -4.06 5.07 9.21
N ALA A 168 -3.65 5.00 10.48
CA ALA A 168 -2.78 5.99 11.09
C ALA A 168 -1.34 5.75 10.62
N ASN A 169 -0.96 6.45 9.55
CA ASN A 169 0.26 6.15 8.82
C ASN A 169 1.47 6.98 9.31
N SER A 170 2.66 6.39 9.21
CA SER A 170 3.92 7.00 9.67
C SER A 170 5.07 6.81 8.69
N TYR A 171 4.78 6.41 7.45
CA TYR A 171 5.80 6.31 6.41
C TYR A 171 6.35 7.69 6.03
N SER A 172 7.56 7.71 5.50
CA SER A 172 8.32 8.95 5.26
C SER A 172 8.80 9.12 3.82
N GLY A 173 8.67 8.11 2.94
CA GLY A 173 9.10 8.20 1.54
C GLY A 173 8.15 8.99 0.63
N GLY A 174 7.00 9.42 1.16
CA GLY A 174 6.01 10.23 0.46
C GLY A 174 4.95 9.42 -0.28
N THR A 175 4.02 10.14 -0.88
CA THR A 175 2.87 9.58 -1.59
C THR A 175 2.87 10.05 -3.03
N LEU A 176 2.76 9.12 -3.99
CA LEU A 176 2.50 9.43 -5.39
C LEU A 176 1.04 9.08 -5.71
N ILE A 177 0.29 10.01 -6.28
CA ILE A 177 -1.06 9.79 -6.80
C ILE A 177 -0.98 9.93 -8.31
N SER A 178 -0.93 8.79 -8.99
CA SER A 178 -0.79 8.70 -10.45
C SER A 178 -2.14 8.71 -11.16
N ASP A 179 -3.17 8.08 -10.57
CA ASP A 179 -4.54 8.04 -11.12
C ASP A 179 -5.63 7.93 -10.04
N GLY A 180 -6.88 8.16 -10.44
CA GLY A 180 -8.08 8.08 -9.61
C GLY A 180 -8.12 9.13 -8.50
N THR A 181 -8.80 8.78 -7.40
CA THR A 181 -8.90 9.62 -6.19
C THR A 181 -8.29 8.91 -5.00
N LEU A 182 -7.41 9.60 -4.28
CA LEU A 182 -6.98 9.19 -2.94
C LEU A 182 -7.70 10.05 -1.90
N VAL A 183 -8.47 9.43 -1.02
CA VAL A 183 -9.17 10.08 0.09
C VAL A 183 -8.38 9.85 1.37
N ALA A 184 -7.95 10.92 2.03
CA ALA A 184 -7.34 10.90 3.35
C ALA A 184 -8.37 11.33 4.41
N THR A 185 -8.65 10.46 5.38
CA THR A 185 -9.68 10.70 6.42
C THR A 185 -9.12 11.26 7.74
N ASN A 186 -7.80 11.31 7.87
CA ASN A 186 -7.07 11.93 8.98
C ASN A 186 -5.78 12.59 8.45
N VAL A 187 -5.21 13.53 9.20
CA VAL A 187 -3.99 14.25 8.76
C VAL A 187 -2.76 13.34 8.72
N GLU A 188 -2.73 12.28 9.53
CA GLU A 188 -1.65 11.28 9.49
C GLU A 188 -1.83 10.23 8.39
N ALA A 189 -2.93 10.23 7.63
CA ALA A 189 -3.23 9.19 6.66
C ALA A 189 -2.19 9.10 5.54
N LEU A 190 -1.47 10.19 5.24
CA LEU A 190 -0.42 10.22 4.21
C LEU A 190 1.01 10.18 4.79
N GLY A 191 1.16 9.82 6.08
CA GLY A 191 2.45 9.82 6.74
C GLY A 191 3.08 11.21 6.77
N SER A 192 4.41 11.27 6.73
CA SER A 192 5.20 12.50 6.91
C SER A 192 5.94 12.97 5.64
N GLY A 193 5.86 12.19 4.55
CA GLY A 193 6.54 12.51 3.30
C GLY A 193 5.68 13.38 2.38
N ASP A 194 6.34 14.06 1.44
CA ASP A 194 5.66 14.92 0.46
C ASP A 194 4.70 14.13 -0.45
N VAL A 195 3.69 14.83 -0.96
CA VAL A 195 2.70 14.29 -1.89
C VAL A 195 2.96 14.80 -3.30
N THR A 196 3.17 13.89 -4.24
CA THR A 196 3.13 14.18 -5.68
C THR A 196 1.76 13.80 -6.21
N ASN A 197 0.90 14.80 -6.43
CA ASN A 197 -0.48 14.61 -6.88
C ASN A 197 -0.60 14.89 -8.38
N ASN A 198 -0.85 13.86 -9.19
CA ASN A 198 -1.13 13.98 -10.63
C ASN A 198 -2.58 13.66 -10.99
N ALA A 199 -3.43 13.35 -10.00
CA ALA A 199 -4.85 13.05 -10.20
C ALA A 199 -5.70 13.83 -9.19
N VAL A 200 -6.37 13.16 -8.24
CA VAL A 200 -7.17 13.83 -7.21
C VAL A 200 -6.72 13.41 -5.81
N LEU A 201 -6.37 14.39 -4.99
CA LEU A 201 -6.21 14.23 -3.55
C LEU A 201 -7.41 14.84 -2.85
N GLU A 202 -8.18 14.02 -2.14
CA GLU A 202 -9.31 14.46 -1.32
C GLU A 202 -8.94 14.41 0.18
N LEU A 203 -8.91 15.57 0.82
CA LEU A 203 -8.69 15.74 2.24
C LEU A 203 -10.05 15.83 2.95
N ASN A 204 -10.54 14.67 3.40
CA ASN A 204 -11.78 14.53 4.16
C ASN A 204 -11.48 14.50 5.66
N THR A 205 -10.87 15.57 6.16
CA THR A 205 -10.42 15.66 7.55
C THR A 205 -10.30 17.10 8.05
N GLY A 206 -10.15 17.28 9.36
CA GLY A 206 -9.72 18.52 10.00
C GLY A 206 -8.31 18.40 10.60
N GLY A 207 -7.83 19.48 11.22
CA GLY A 207 -6.48 19.54 11.81
C GLY A 207 -5.48 20.28 10.93
N THR A 208 -4.20 19.96 11.04
CA THR A 208 -3.12 20.58 10.24
C THR A 208 -2.52 19.56 9.31
N PHE A 209 -2.52 19.85 8.01
CA PHE A 209 -1.84 19.09 6.98
C PHE A 209 -0.62 19.89 6.51
N ASP A 210 0.57 19.40 6.83
CA ASP A 210 1.85 20.10 6.65
C ASP A 210 2.76 19.50 5.56
N ASN A 211 2.42 18.32 5.02
CA ASN A 211 3.15 17.72 3.89
C ASN A 211 3.09 18.67 2.67
N ALA A 212 4.20 18.82 1.95
CA ALA A 212 4.20 19.60 0.72
C ALA A 212 3.49 18.81 -0.39
N ILE A 213 2.61 19.48 -1.12
CA ILE A 213 1.86 18.93 -2.24
C ILE A 213 2.38 19.55 -3.54
N SER A 214 2.73 18.71 -4.50
CA SER A 214 3.19 19.10 -5.84
C SER A 214 2.40 18.37 -6.94
N GLY A 215 2.68 18.70 -8.20
CA GLY A 215 2.12 18.00 -9.35
C GLY A 215 0.99 18.74 -10.08
N SER A 216 0.31 18.02 -10.97
CA SER A 216 -0.73 18.59 -11.85
C SER A 216 -2.16 18.32 -11.39
N GLY A 217 -2.32 17.51 -10.34
CA GLY A 217 -3.60 17.10 -9.81
C GLY A 217 -4.32 18.17 -9.00
N GLN A 218 -5.59 17.89 -8.75
CA GLN A 218 -6.51 18.71 -7.96
C GLN A 218 -6.43 18.31 -6.48
N VAL A 219 -6.52 19.30 -5.59
CA VAL A 219 -6.78 19.10 -4.16
C VAL A 219 -8.25 19.40 -3.86
N VAL A 220 -8.92 18.52 -3.14
CA VAL A 220 -10.33 18.66 -2.73
C VAL A 220 -10.40 18.65 -1.21
N LYS A 221 -11.10 19.60 -0.61
CA LYS A 221 -11.48 19.61 0.80
C LYS A 221 -12.98 19.31 0.92
N SER A 222 -13.34 18.20 1.57
CA SER A 222 -14.72 17.71 1.65
C SER A 222 -15.24 17.41 3.05
N GLY A 223 -14.38 17.35 4.08
CA GLY A 223 -14.83 17.16 5.47
C GLY A 223 -15.54 18.39 6.02
N ASP A 224 -16.39 18.24 7.03
CA ASP A 224 -17.11 19.36 7.68
C ASP A 224 -16.21 20.15 8.66
N GLU A 225 -15.10 19.55 9.09
CA GLU A 225 -14.14 20.14 10.02
C GLU A 225 -13.28 21.26 9.39
N THR A 226 -12.56 21.99 10.25
CA THR A 226 -11.55 22.96 9.84
C THR A 226 -10.23 22.25 9.53
N LEU A 227 -9.76 22.38 8.30
CA LEU A 227 -8.44 21.93 7.86
C LEU A 227 -7.51 23.14 7.69
N THR A 228 -6.33 23.07 8.28
CA THR A 228 -5.23 24.02 8.07
C THR A 228 -4.23 23.40 7.11
N LEU A 229 -4.09 23.99 5.93
CA LEU A 229 -3.07 23.62 4.96
C LEU A 229 -1.84 24.53 5.16
N SER A 230 -0.74 23.93 5.61
CA SER A 230 0.48 24.65 5.99
C SER A 230 1.73 24.27 5.20
N GLY A 231 1.67 23.20 4.40
CA GLY A 231 2.73 22.81 3.48
C GLY A 231 3.05 23.90 2.46
N SER A 232 4.31 23.93 1.98
CA SER A 232 4.73 24.79 0.88
C SER A 232 4.38 24.10 -0.43
N ASN A 233 3.22 24.45 -0.98
CA ASN A 233 2.61 23.69 -2.06
C ASN A 233 2.95 24.29 -3.43
N THR A 234 3.11 23.42 -4.43
CA THR A 234 3.45 23.78 -5.81
C THR A 234 2.55 23.12 -6.85
N TYR A 235 1.47 22.45 -6.41
CA TYR A 235 0.52 21.85 -7.34
C TYR A 235 -0.18 22.90 -8.20
N THR A 236 -0.60 22.46 -9.39
CA THR A 236 -1.13 23.35 -10.45
C THR A 236 -2.59 23.06 -10.81
N GLY A 237 -3.16 21.92 -10.39
CA GLY A 237 -4.53 21.51 -10.74
C GLY A 237 -5.64 22.25 -9.98
N GLY A 238 -5.29 23.09 -9.02
CA GLY A 238 -6.21 23.93 -8.25
C GLY A 238 -6.81 23.23 -7.03
N THR A 239 -7.62 24.00 -6.30
CA THR A 239 -8.21 23.61 -5.02
C THR A 239 -9.72 23.76 -5.06
N THR A 240 -10.45 22.71 -4.70
CA THR A 240 -11.90 22.76 -4.53
C THR A 240 -12.26 22.59 -3.06
N ILE A 241 -13.04 23.51 -2.50
CA ILE A 241 -13.53 23.46 -1.12
C ILE A 241 -15.03 23.17 -1.21
N ASN A 242 -15.41 21.93 -0.91
CA ASN A 242 -16.79 21.47 -0.97
C ASN A 242 -17.53 21.63 0.36
N ASP A 243 -16.83 21.48 1.49
CA ASP A 243 -17.42 21.61 2.83
C ASP A 243 -16.39 22.03 3.90
N GLY A 244 -16.91 22.46 5.04
CA GLY A 244 -16.14 22.90 6.21
C GLY A 244 -15.35 24.19 5.98
N THR A 245 -14.23 24.33 6.70
CA THR A 245 -13.32 25.47 6.56
C THR A 245 -11.96 24.99 6.06
N LEU A 246 -11.40 25.66 5.05
CA LEU A 246 -9.98 25.53 4.69
C LEU A 246 -9.23 26.78 5.14
N ILE A 247 -8.25 26.63 6.02
CA ILE A 247 -7.30 27.68 6.41
C ILE A 247 -6.01 27.51 5.60
N ALA A 248 -5.62 28.51 4.84
CA ALA A 248 -4.29 28.58 4.21
C ALA A 248 -3.35 29.41 5.09
N THR A 249 -2.18 28.89 5.44
CA THR A 249 -1.20 29.61 6.31
C THR A 249 -0.16 30.42 5.54
N SER A 250 -0.07 30.24 4.22
CA SER A 250 0.73 31.08 3.32
C SER A 250 0.07 31.20 1.95
N VAL A 251 0.50 32.14 1.11
CA VAL A 251 0.05 32.22 -0.29
C VAL A 251 0.36 30.93 -1.05
N ASP A 252 1.51 30.33 -0.78
CA ASP A 252 1.96 29.08 -1.41
C ASP A 252 1.20 27.85 -0.89
N ALA A 253 0.42 27.96 0.20
CA ALA A 253 -0.34 26.84 0.74
C ALA A 253 -1.43 26.34 -0.21
N LEU A 254 -1.88 27.16 -1.16
CA LEU A 254 -2.91 26.77 -2.14
C LEU A 254 -2.34 26.41 -3.52
N GLY A 255 -1.01 26.30 -3.64
CA GLY A 255 -0.36 26.08 -4.94
C GLY A 255 -0.64 27.23 -5.91
N SER A 256 -0.57 26.95 -7.21
CA SER A 256 -0.72 27.96 -8.28
C SER A 256 -1.98 27.82 -9.12
N GLY A 257 -2.78 26.78 -8.87
CA GLY A 257 -4.05 26.57 -9.58
C GLY A 257 -5.21 27.37 -8.99
N ASP A 258 -6.29 27.52 -9.74
CA ASP A 258 -7.48 28.26 -9.30
C ASP A 258 -8.17 27.62 -8.09
N VAL A 259 -8.88 28.43 -7.31
CA VAL A 259 -9.66 28.00 -6.15
C VAL A 259 -11.16 28.07 -6.47
N THR A 260 -11.86 26.96 -6.25
CA THR A 260 -13.32 26.90 -6.23
C THR A 260 -13.79 26.75 -4.78
N ASP A 261 -14.30 27.83 -4.19
CA ASP A 261 -14.80 27.88 -2.82
C ASP A 261 -16.34 27.75 -2.80
N ASN A 262 -16.83 26.58 -2.43
CA ASN A 262 -18.26 26.34 -2.19
C ASN A 262 -18.61 26.30 -0.70
N ALA A 263 -17.64 26.59 0.19
CA ALA A 263 -17.82 26.54 1.63
C ALA A 263 -17.16 27.77 2.29
N VAL A 264 -16.03 27.59 3.00
CA VAL A 264 -15.30 28.69 3.64
C VAL A 264 -13.81 28.55 3.39
N LEU A 265 -13.22 29.54 2.70
CA LEU A 265 -11.78 29.78 2.67
C LEU A 265 -11.36 30.88 3.67
N GLU A 266 -10.45 30.56 4.58
CA GLU A 266 -9.78 31.52 5.46
C GLU A 266 -8.30 31.67 5.09
N LEU A 267 -7.87 32.90 4.80
CA LEU A 267 -6.48 33.23 4.51
C LEU A 267 -5.82 33.82 5.76
N ASN A 268 -4.99 33.03 6.44
CA ASN A 268 -4.23 33.48 7.61
C ASN A 268 -2.80 33.91 7.21
N THR A 269 -2.71 34.76 6.19
CA THR A 269 -1.46 35.07 5.49
C THR A 269 -1.46 36.51 5.01
N GLY A 270 -0.26 37.06 4.79
CA GLY A 270 -0.09 38.30 4.03
C GLY A 270 0.73 38.00 2.77
N GLY A 271 0.39 38.67 1.66
CA GLY A 271 1.07 38.47 0.38
C GLY A 271 0.13 38.76 -0.79
N ASP A 272 0.68 38.71 -2.01
CA ASP A 272 -0.12 38.78 -3.23
C ASP A 272 -0.68 37.38 -3.51
N PHE A 273 -1.99 37.31 -3.65
CA PHE A 273 -2.72 36.08 -3.91
C PHE A 273 -3.17 36.09 -5.38
N ASP A 274 -2.51 35.30 -6.22
CA ASP A 274 -2.68 35.32 -7.68
C ASP A 274 -3.71 34.28 -8.19
N ASN A 275 -4.12 33.32 -7.36
CA ASN A 275 -5.10 32.30 -7.75
C ASN A 275 -6.47 32.94 -8.01
N ALA A 276 -7.13 32.58 -9.12
CA ALA A 276 -8.51 33.02 -9.31
C ALA A 276 -9.41 32.30 -8.30
N ILE A 277 -10.29 33.05 -7.63
CA ILE A 277 -11.28 32.48 -6.70
C ILE A 277 -12.67 32.57 -7.34
N SER A 278 -13.38 31.45 -7.34
CA SER A 278 -14.78 31.33 -7.78
C SER A 278 -15.58 30.46 -6.79
N GLY A 279 -16.88 30.30 -7.00
CA GLY A 279 -17.74 29.45 -6.19
C GLY A 279 -18.86 30.21 -5.46
N SER A 280 -19.52 29.56 -4.52
CA SER A 280 -20.67 30.11 -3.78
C SER A 280 -20.37 30.55 -2.35
N GLY A 281 -19.18 30.24 -1.83
CA GLY A 281 -18.68 30.63 -0.50
C GLY A 281 -18.39 32.13 -0.37
#